data_AF-A0A090T3L6-F1
#
_entry.id   AF-A0A090T3L6-F1
#
_cell.length_a   1.000
_cell.length_b   1.000
_cell.length_c   1.000
_cell.angle_alpha   90.00
_cell.angle_beta   90.00
_cell.angle_gamma   90.00
#
_symmetry.space_group_name_H-M   'P 1'
#
loop_
_entity.id
_entity.type
_entity.pdbx_description
1 polymer ?
#
loop_
_entity_poly.entity_id
_entity_poly.type
_entity_poly.pdbx_seq_one_letter_code
_entity_poly.pdbx_strand_id
1 'polypeptide(L)'
;MGLGANVKSVRPHDKTFENQNLDSIANELTDNTSYGVFVSNVFDTRDNVTNATKGTLLQADLGLYHDATNSENFGKYSLKASQYHTLAPMPGLFAWQVQANLTSGNVPWNQLPDLGGADAMRGYILGRYRDNQMMMGR
;
A
#
# COMPACT_ATOMS: atom_id res chain seq x y z
N MET A 1 -10.29 6.11 15.28
CA MET A 1 -10.48 6.65 13.92
C MET A 1 -9.69 7.93 13.79
N GLY A 2 -9.02 8.14 12.66
CA GLY A 2 -8.27 9.35 12.34
C GLY A 2 -8.70 9.91 11.00
N LEU A 3 -8.49 11.21 10.82
CA LEU A 3 -8.67 11.93 9.57
C LEU A 3 -7.35 12.64 9.26
N GLY A 4 -6.97 12.70 7.99
CA GLY A 4 -5.74 13.34 7.58
C GLY A 4 -5.84 13.91 6.18
N ALA A 5 -4.87 14.74 5.83
CA ALA A 5 -4.66 15.25 4.50
C ALA A 5 -3.18 15.16 4.16
N ASN A 6 -2.86 14.97 2.88
CA ASN A 6 -1.48 14.94 2.44
C ASN A 6 -1.32 15.60 1.07
N VAL A 7 -0.11 16.10 0.82
CA VAL A 7 0.34 16.60 -0.47
C VAL A 7 1.61 15.84 -0.81
N LYS A 8 1.70 15.29 -2.02
CA LYS A 8 2.85 14.53 -2.51
C LYS A 8 3.29 15.13 -3.85
N SER A 9 4.53 15.60 -3.92
CA SER A 9 5.15 16.04 -5.17
C SER A 9 6.36 15.16 -5.46
N VAL A 10 6.48 14.69 -6.70
CA VAL A 10 7.57 13.82 -7.17
C VAL A 10 8.10 14.39 -8.47
N ARG A 11 9.42 14.54 -8.56
CA ARG A 11 10.14 15.02 -9.74
C ARG A 11 11.23 14.03 -10.15
N PRO A 12 10.99 13.16 -11.13
CA PRO A 12 11.98 12.20 -11.60
C PRO A 12 13.18 12.90 -12.26
N HIS A 13 14.40 12.49 -11.91
CA HIS A 13 15.64 12.94 -12.53
C HIS A 13 16.37 11.73 -13.13
N ASP A 14 17.24 11.97 -14.13
CA ASP A 14 18.11 10.96 -14.76
C ASP A 14 17.39 9.71 -15.29
N LYS A 15 16.42 9.91 -16.19
CA LYS A 15 15.71 8.81 -16.86
C LYS A 15 16.60 8.15 -17.93
N THR A 16 17.25 7.05 -17.59
CA THR A 16 18.00 6.23 -18.55
C THR A 16 17.15 5.07 -19.06
N PHE A 17 16.88 5.02 -20.37
CA PHE A 17 16.20 3.90 -21.02
C PHE A 17 17.20 3.13 -21.90
N GLU A 18 17.33 1.83 -21.66
CA GLU A 18 18.18 0.94 -22.46
C GLU A 18 17.59 0.68 -23.85
N ASN A 19 16.27 0.76 -23.98
CA ASN A 19 15.53 0.57 -25.23
C ASN A 19 14.62 1.77 -25.51
N GLN A 20 14.78 2.39 -26.68
CA GLN A 20 14.04 3.58 -27.11
C GLN A 20 12.56 3.30 -27.42
N ASN A 21 12.14 2.03 -27.53
CA ASN A 21 10.73 1.66 -27.70
C ASN A 21 9.89 1.73 -26.41
N LEU A 22 10.41 2.36 -25.34
CA LEU A 22 9.76 2.47 -24.02
C LEU A 22 9.22 3.89 -23.74
N ASP A 23 9.03 4.71 -24.78
CA ASP A 23 8.52 6.08 -24.67
C ASP A 23 7.20 6.19 -23.90
N SER A 24 6.35 5.16 -23.97
CA SER A 24 5.11 5.07 -23.19
C SER A 24 5.36 5.04 -21.68
N ILE A 25 6.37 4.29 -21.22
CA ILE A 25 6.76 4.20 -19.80
C ILE A 25 7.49 5.49 -19.37
N ALA A 26 8.23 6.13 -20.29
CA ALA A 26 8.90 7.40 -20.03
C ALA A 26 7.93 8.55 -19.76
N ASN A 27 6.77 8.53 -20.42
CA ASN A 27 5.67 9.49 -20.24
C ASN A 27 4.90 9.27 -18.93
N GLU A 28 4.85 8.04 -18.41
CA GLU A 28 4.27 7.75 -17.09
C GLU A 28 5.16 8.24 -15.92
N LEU A 29 6.46 8.39 -16.17
CA LEU A 29 7.44 8.91 -15.20
C LEU A 29 7.50 10.44 -15.20
N THR A 30 6.37 11.14 -15.26
CA THR A 30 6.33 12.61 -15.30
C THR A 30 6.30 13.23 -13.90
N ASP A 31 6.60 14.53 -13.84
CA ASP A 31 6.46 15.31 -12.62
C ASP A 31 5.00 15.27 -12.15
N ASN A 32 4.77 14.76 -10.96
CA ASN A 32 3.42 14.60 -10.42
C ASN A 32 3.31 15.35 -9.10
N THR A 33 2.30 16.22 -8.98
CA THR A 33 1.87 16.75 -7.69
C THR A 33 0.42 16.38 -7.42
N SER A 34 0.19 15.61 -6.37
CA SER A 34 -1.15 15.24 -5.92
C SER A 34 -1.43 15.72 -4.50
N TYR A 35 -2.69 15.95 -4.18
CA TYR A 35 -3.13 16.21 -2.82
C TYR A 35 -4.41 15.45 -2.52
N GLY A 36 -4.70 15.20 -1.26
CA GLY A 36 -5.88 14.44 -0.89
C GLY A 36 -6.17 14.44 0.59
N VAL A 37 -7.28 13.80 0.92
CA VAL A 37 -7.73 13.54 2.28
C VAL A 37 -7.93 12.04 2.47
N PHE A 38 -7.75 11.58 3.70
CA PHE A 38 -7.95 10.18 4.04
C PHE A 38 -8.54 10.02 5.42
N VAL A 39 -9.23 8.89 5.60
CA VAL A 39 -9.77 8.41 6.86
C VAL A 39 -9.04 7.12 7.19
N SER A 40 -8.66 6.97 8.46
CA SER A 40 -8.00 5.78 8.98
C SER A 40 -8.79 5.21 10.14
N ASN A 41 -9.02 3.90 10.13
CA ASN A 41 -9.60 3.16 11.23
C ASN A 41 -8.66 2.02 11.60
N VAL A 42 -8.38 1.90 12.89
CA VAL A 42 -7.56 0.83 13.46
C VAL A 42 -8.31 0.25 14.65
N PHE A 43 -8.53 -1.05 14.60
CA PHE A 43 -9.03 -1.87 15.69
C PHE A 43 -7.93 -2.88 16.05
N ASP A 44 -7.31 -2.70 17.22
CA ASP A 44 -6.21 -3.54 17.68
C ASP A 44 -6.53 -4.11 19.06
N THR A 45 -6.64 -5.43 19.14
CA THR A 45 -6.86 -6.19 20.38
C THR A 45 -5.68 -7.10 20.69
N ARG A 46 -4.55 -6.94 19.97
CA ARG A 46 -3.35 -7.73 20.22
C ARG A 46 -2.84 -7.45 21.62
N ASP A 47 -2.41 -8.52 22.29
CA ASP A 47 -1.79 -8.44 23.60
C ASP A 47 -0.46 -7.70 23.59
N ASN A 48 0.28 -7.79 22.47
CA ASN A 48 1.52 -7.07 22.25
C ASN A 48 1.63 -6.63 20.78
N VAL A 49 2.02 -5.37 20.57
CA VAL A 49 2.08 -4.76 19.22
C VAL A 49 3.19 -5.36 18.35
N THR A 50 4.33 -5.74 18.95
CA THR A 50 5.52 -6.24 18.24
C THR A 50 5.65 -7.76 18.26
N ASN A 51 5.13 -8.42 19.30
CA ASN A 51 5.19 -9.87 19.46
C ASN A 51 3.86 -10.43 19.98
N ALA A 52 2.81 -10.31 19.16
CA ALA A 52 1.46 -10.74 19.52
C ALA A 52 1.37 -12.26 19.68
N THR A 53 0.76 -12.73 20.77
CA THR A 53 0.44 -14.15 20.99
C THR A 53 -1.05 -14.43 20.90
N LYS A 54 -1.88 -13.38 21.04
CA LYS A 54 -3.33 -13.45 20.94
C LYS A 54 -3.94 -12.13 20.49
N GLY A 55 -5.11 -12.22 19.88
CA GLY A 55 -5.91 -11.04 19.48
C GLY A 55 -5.84 -10.77 17.99
N THR A 56 -6.43 -9.65 17.59
CA THR A 56 -6.69 -9.30 16.20
C THR A 56 -6.34 -7.84 15.94
N LEU A 57 -5.74 -7.57 14.78
CA LEU A 57 -5.58 -6.24 14.22
C LEU A 57 -6.42 -6.17 12.95
N LEU A 58 -7.27 -5.15 12.85
CA LEU A 58 -7.98 -4.75 11.65
C LEU A 58 -7.68 -3.27 11.40
N GLN A 59 -7.18 -2.96 10.21
CA GLN A 59 -6.90 -1.60 9.78
C GLN A 59 -7.53 -1.36 8.41
N ALA A 60 -8.18 -0.21 8.28
CA ALA A 60 -8.77 0.26 7.04
C ALA A 60 -8.45 1.74 6.84
N ASP A 61 -7.77 2.05 5.73
CA ASP A 61 -7.44 3.40 5.31
C ASP A 61 -8.12 3.67 3.96
N LEU A 62 -8.95 4.70 3.90
CA LEU A 62 -9.68 5.10 2.70
C LEU A 62 -9.33 6.55 2.38
N GLY A 63 -8.88 6.83 1.16
CA GLY A 63 -8.50 8.18 0.78
C GLY A 63 -8.93 8.56 -0.63
N LEU A 64 -9.20 9.85 -0.80
CA LEU A 64 -9.58 10.50 -2.04
C LEU A 64 -8.56 11.58 -2.37
N TYR A 65 -8.07 11.55 -3.60
CA TYR A 65 -6.94 12.35 -4.04
C TYR A 65 -7.23 12.98 -5.41
N HIS A 66 -6.57 14.10 -5.64
CA HIS A 66 -6.53 14.81 -6.91
C HIS A 66 -5.08 14.95 -7.38
N ASP A 67 -4.81 14.57 -8.63
CA ASP A 67 -3.56 14.84 -9.32
C ASP A 67 -3.66 16.19 -10.03
N ALA A 68 -2.86 17.17 -9.57
CA ALA A 68 -2.82 18.51 -10.14
C ALA A 68 -2.07 18.57 -11.48
N THR A 69 -1.25 17.57 -11.82
CA THR A 69 -0.54 17.52 -13.11
C THR A 69 -1.49 17.10 -14.23
N ASN A 70 -2.26 16.03 -14.03
CA ASN A 70 -3.17 15.51 -15.04
C ASN A 70 -4.63 15.98 -14.85
N SER A 71 -4.93 16.71 -13.77
CA SER A 71 -6.27 17.17 -13.40
C SER A 71 -7.27 16.03 -13.21
N GLU A 72 -6.83 14.92 -12.62
CA GLU A 72 -7.63 13.71 -12.45
C GLU A 72 -7.78 13.30 -10.99
N ASN A 73 -8.88 12.62 -10.68
CA ASN A 73 -9.17 12.13 -9.34
C ASN A 73 -8.87 10.63 -9.23
N PHE A 74 -8.34 10.22 -8.08
CA PHE A 74 -8.12 8.81 -7.79
C PHE A 74 -8.39 8.48 -6.33
N GLY A 75 -8.75 7.21 -6.09
CA GLY A 75 -8.99 6.65 -4.78
C GLY A 75 -7.88 5.71 -4.35
N LYS A 76 -7.57 5.68 -3.06
CA LYS A 76 -6.67 4.70 -2.44
C LYS A 76 -7.36 4.03 -1.26
N TYR A 77 -7.29 2.70 -1.23
CA TYR A 77 -7.89 1.87 -0.19
C TYR A 77 -6.86 0.88 0.31
N SER A 78 -6.52 0.94 1.60
CA SER A 78 -5.63 -0.03 2.25
C SER A 78 -6.38 -0.78 3.32
N LEU A 79 -6.32 -2.11 3.28
CA LEU A 79 -6.90 -2.99 4.27
C LEU A 79 -5.81 -3.91 4.80
N LYS A 80 -5.73 -4.07 6.13
CA LYS A 80 -4.87 -5.04 6.78
C LYS A 80 -5.66 -5.75 7.87
N ALA A 81 -5.59 -7.08 7.86
CA ALA A 81 -6.16 -7.93 8.88
C ALA A 81 -5.11 -8.94 9.35
N SER A 82 -4.96 -9.12 10.65
CA SER A 82 -4.14 -10.20 11.20
C SER A 82 -4.75 -10.73 12.48
N GLN A 83 -4.64 -12.03 12.71
CA GLN A 83 -5.13 -12.67 13.92
C GLN A 83 -4.09 -13.64 14.46
N TYR A 84 -4.02 -13.68 15.79
CA TYR A 84 -3.09 -14.48 16.56
C TYR A 84 -3.87 -15.33 17.53
N HIS A 85 -3.61 -16.64 17.52
CA HIS A 85 -4.26 -17.59 18.40
C HIS A 85 -3.27 -18.61 18.94
N THR A 86 -3.02 -18.58 20.25
CA THR A 86 -2.19 -19.56 20.93
C THR A 86 -2.89 -20.92 20.94
N LEU A 87 -2.19 -21.99 20.54
CA LEU A 87 -2.72 -23.34 20.38
C LEU A 87 -2.77 -24.15 21.69
N ALA A 88 -3.10 -23.52 22.82
CA ALA A 88 -3.09 -24.18 24.12
C ALA A 88 -4.10 -25.35 24.18
N PRO A 89 -3.73 -26.52 24.74
CA PRO A 89 -2.52 -26.80 25.52
C PRO A 89 -1.29 -27.23 24.70
N MET A 90 -1.36 -27.30 23.36
CA MET A 90 -0.19 -27.61 22.54
C MET A 90 0.75 -26.39 22.42
N PRO A 91 2.08 -26.61 22.39
CA PRO A 91 3.01 -25.54 22.11
C PRO A 91 2.84 -25.09 20.65
N GLY A 92 2.42 -23.84 20.45
CA GLY A 92 2.27 -23.27 19.11
C GLY A 92 1.44 -22.00 19.08
N LEU A 93 1.65 -21.21 18.04
CA LEU A 93 0.89 -20.01 17.73
C LEU A 93 0.42 -20.11 16.28
N PHE A 94 -0.88 -20.08 16.07
CA PHE A 94 -1.44 -19.84 14.74
C PHE A 94 -1.52 -18.34 14.51
N ALA A 95 -0.84 -17.87 13.46
CA ALA A 95 -0.87 -16.48 13.05
C ALA A 95 -1.10 -16.43 11.54
N TRP A 96 -1.98 -15.52 11.12
CA TRP A 96 -2.16 -15.21 9.71
C TRP A 96 -2.31 -13.70 9.55
N GLN A 97 -1.93 -13.20 8.38
CA GLN A 97 -2.11 -11.81 8.00
C GLN A 97 -2.50 -11.70 6.52
N VAL A 98 -3.47 -10.85 6.25
CA VAL A 98 -3.87 -10.44 4.89
C VAL A 98 -3.70 -8.92 4.77
N GLN A 99 -3.19 -8.48 3.63
CA GLN A 99 -3.11 -7.07 3.27
C GLN A 99 -3.60 -6.87 1.84
N ALA A 100 -4.38 -5.82 1.62
CA ALA A 100 -4.80 -5.37 0.31
C ALA A 100 -4.54 -3.87 0.16
N ASN A 101 -3.96 -3.48 -0.97
CA ASN A 101 -3.81 -2.10 -1.40
C ASN A 101 -4.47 -1.96 -2.76
N LEU A 102 -5.56 -1.21 -2.82
CA LEU A 102 -6.39 -1.06 -4.01
C LEU A 102 -6.42 0.42 -4.38
N THR A 103 -6.43 0.70 -5.67
CA THR A 103 -6.62 2.03 -6.20
C THR A 103 -7.68 2.05 -7.29
N SER A 104 -8.29 3.21 -7.50
CA SER A 104 -9.34 3.39 -8.50
C SER A 104 -9.20 4.73 -9.20
N GLY A 105 -9.64 4.81 -10.46
CA GLY A 105 -9.47 5.99 -11.30
C GLY A 105 -8.07 6.04 -11.92
N ASN A 106 -7.65 7.24 -12.31
CA ASN A 106 -6.38 7.41 -12.99
C ASN A 106 -5.31 7.76 -11.96
N VAL A 107 -4.59 6.71 -11.56
CA VAL A 107 -3.60 6.79 -10.49
C VAL A 107 -2.24 7.02 -11.12
N PRO A 108 -1.53 8.09 -10.73
CA PRO A 108 -0.18 8.30 -11.24
C PRO A 108 0.74 7.13 -10.89
N TRP A 109 1.64 6.76 -11.80
CA TRP A 109 2.50 5.59 -11.67
C TRP A 109 3.26 5.51 -10.33
N ASN A 110 3.72 6.66 -9.83
CA ASN A 110 4.44 6.81 -8.56
C ASN A 110 3.57 6.64 -7.30
N GLN A 111 2.27 6.37 -7.47
CA GLN A 111 1.30 6.14 -6.40
C GLN A 111 0.52 4.84 -6.54
N LEU A 112 0.77 4.08 -7.62
CA LEU A 112 0.25 2.74 -7.77
C LEU A 112 0.75 1.85 -6.62
N PRO A 113 -0.12 0.97 -6.09
CA PRO A 113 0.28 -0.07 -5.16
C PRO A 113 1.50 -0.83 -5.66
N ASP A 114 2.47 -1.02 -4.77
CA ASP A 114 3.60 -1.91 -5.01
C ASP A 114 3.53 -3.15 -4.11
N LEU A 115 4.06 -4.24 -4.65
CA LEU A 115 4.23 -5.51 -3.96
C LEU A 115 5.72 -5.77 -3.71
N GLY A 116 6.03 -6.37 -2.56
CA GLY A 116 7.38 -6.83 -2.22
C GLY A 116 8.05 -6.03 -1.10
N GLY A 117 9.30 -6.38 -0.80
CA GLY A 117 10.02 -5.81 0.34
C GLY A 117 9.71 -6.51 1.67
N ALA A 118 10.42 -6.10 2.72
CA ALA A 118 10.40 -6.79 4.02
C ALA A 118 9.02 -6.78 4.70
N ASP A 119 8.24 -5.71 4.49
CA ASP A 119 6.95 -5.53 5.16
C ASP A 119 5.79 -6.18 4.41
N ALA A 120 5.90 -6.32 3.08
CA ALA A 120 4.89 -6.97 2.26
C ALA A 120 5.18 -8.47 2.09
N MET A 121 6.09 -8.82 1.17
CA MET A 121 6.49 -10.20 0.88
C MET A 121 8.02 -10.32 0.90
N ARG A 122 8.54 -10.88 2.01
CA ARG A 122 9.95 -11.23 2.10
C ARG A 122 10.32 -12.18 0.94
N GLY A 123 11.46 -11.93 0.29
CA GLY A 123 11.91 -12.68 -0.88
C GLY A 123 11.44 -12.11 -2.22
N TYR A 124 10.52 -11.14 -2.23
CA TYR A 124 10.15 -10.40 -3.44
C TYR A 124 10.77 -9.01 -3.45
N ILE A 125 11.34 -8.63 -4.59
CA ILE A 125 11.93 -7.30 -4.79
C ILE A 125 10.79 -6.27 -4.78
N LEU A 126 10.88 -5.29 -3.88
CA LEU A 126 9.93 -4.20 -3.77
C LEU A 126 9.78 -3.47 -5.10
N GLY A 127 8.54 -3.21 -5.52
CA GLY A 127 8.24 -2.42 -6.72
C GLY A 127 8.49 -3.17 -8.03
N ARG A 128 8.82 -4.47 -8.00
CA ARG A 128 8.88 -5.31 -9.21
C ARG A 128 7.50 -5.43 -9.87
N TYR A 129 6.45 -5.49 -9.07
CA TYR A 129 5.07 -5.54 -9.53
C TYR A 129 4.34 -4.29 -9.03
N ARG A 130 3.79 -3.53 -9.97
CA ARG A 130 2.90 -2.39 -9.73
C ARG A 130 1.64 -2.59 -10.55
N ASP A 131 0.50 -2.53 -9.87
CA ASP A 131 -0.82 -2.64 -10.48
C ASP A 131 -1.81 -1.86 -9.61
N ASN A 132 -2.98 -1.53 -10.17
CA ASN A 132 -4.07 -0.87 -9.47
C ASN A 132 -4.62 -1.69 -8.30
N GLN A 133 -4.41 -3.00 -8.31
CA GLN A 133 -4.90 -3.90 -7.28
C GLN A 133 -3.78 -4.80 -6.80
N MET A 134 -3.52 -4.77 -5.50
CA MET A 134 -2.57 -5.63 -4.84
C MET A 134 -3.23 -6.29 -3.64
N MET A 135 -3.06 -7.60 -3.51
CA MET A 135 -3.49 -8.37 -2.35
C MET A 135 -2.44 -9.43 -2.04
N MET A 136 -2.19 -9.66 -0.76
CA MET A 136 -1.30 -10.72 -0.29
C MET A 136 -1.78 -11.30 1.03
N GLY A 137 -1.40 -12.55 1.29
CA GLY A 137 -1.59 -13.23 2.58
C GLY A 137 -0.33 -13.98 2.99
N ARG A 138 -0.09 -14.06 4.29
CA ARG A 138 0.99 -14.85 4.89
C ARG A 138 0.57 -15.47 6.22
#